data_AF-A0A9X0C5P9-F1
#
_entry.id   AF-A0A9X0C5P9-F1
#
_cell.length_a   1.000
_cell.length_b   1.000
_cell.length_c   1.000
_cell.angle_alpha   90.00
_cell.angle_beta   90.00
_cell.angle_gamma   90.00
#
_symmetry.space_group_name_H-M   'P 1'
#
loop_
_entity.id
_entity.type
_entity.pdbx_description
1 polymer ?
#
loop_
_entity_poly.entity_id
_entity_poly.type
_entity_poly.pdbx_seq_one_letter_code
_entity_poly.pdbx_strand_id
1 'polypeptide(L)'
;MYKVQISLAKMSVCLFLLRIFRSRTFRSLAYALIGINAAIGISWACVDAFRCLPVHLTWTGWMNEEPAQCVDFISSILVNCLINIFVDFVLTIMPVYEVSVGLMFIVGSVYALPRLILYYLRVANHYHSLMIIAIIRVIVFWNNRWGRQSDFRSISRHSLDGH
;
A
#
# COMPACT_ATOMS: atom_id res chain seq x y z
N MET A 1 -0.75 3.95 12.81
CA MET A 1 -1.63 2.86 13.31
C MET A 1 -2.47 2.19 12.22
N TYR A 2 -3.27 2.91 11.41
CA TYR A 2 -4.09 2.28 10.36
C TYR A 2 -3.27 1.54 9.28
N LYS A 3 -2.02 1.96 8.99
CA LYS A 3 -1.14 1.31 8.01
C LYS A 3 -0.76 -0.12 8.39
N VAL A 4 -0.58 -0.37 9.69
CA VAL A 4 -0.27 -1.70 10.23
C VAL A 4 -1.50 -2.61 10.12
N GLN A 5 -2.69 -2.08 10.41
CA GLN A 5 -3.95 -2.84 10.29
C GLN A 5 -4.20 -3.29 8.84
N ILE A 6 -3.95 -2.41 7.86
CA ILE A 6 -4.05 -2.76 6.44
C ILE A 6 -3.09 -3.88 6.06
N SER A 7 -1.84 -3.82 6.55
CA SER A 7 -0.83 -4.85 6.28
C SER A 7 -1.21 -6.20 6.92
N LEU A 8 -1.78 -6.17 8.13
CA LEU A 8 -2.28 -7.36 8.83
C LEU A 8 -3.45 -8.02 8.08
N ALA A 9 -4.37 -7.22 7.54
CA ALA A 9 -5.48 -7.72 6.73
C ALA A 9 -4.98 -8.46 5.47
N LYS A 10 -3.96 -7.91 4.78
CA LYS A 10 -3.33 -8.57 3.63
C LYS A 10 -2.71 -9.92 3.99
N MET A 11 -2.01 -9.99 5.13
CA MET A 11 -1.42 -11.24 5.62
C MET A 11 -2.48 -12.30 5.97
N SER A 12 -3.61 -11.90 6.58
CA SER A 12 -4.72 -12.81 6.86
C SER A 12 -5.29 -13.45 5.59
N VAL A 13 -5.46 -12.65 4.53
CA VAL A 13 -5.88 -13.16 3.21
C VAL A 13 -4.85 -14.13 2.64
N CYS A 14 -3.55 -13.82 2.71
CA CYS A 14 -2.49 -14.73 2.25
C CYS A 14 -2.48 -16.05 3.02
N LEU A 15 -2.71 -16.03 4.34
CA LEU A 15 -2.80 -17.26 5.15
C LEU A 15 -4.02 -18.10 4.79
N PHE A 16 -5.15 -17.46 4.51
CA PHE A 16 -6.33 -18.15 4.00
C PHE A 16 -6.06 -18.81 2.63
N LEU A 17 -5.37 -18.08 1.74
CA LEU A 17 -4.98 -18.59 0.42
C LEU A 17 -3.98 -19.77 0.51
N LEU A 18 -3.06 -19.74 1.48
CA LEU A 18 -2.15 -20.84 1.77
C LEU A 18 -2.87 -22.11 2.25
N ARG A 19 -4.01 -21.96 2.93
CA ARG A 19 -4.81 -23.09 3.41
C ARG A 19 -5.58 -23.77 2.27
N ILE A 20 -6.02 -23.01 1.26
CA ILE A 20 -6.81 -23.55 0.15
C ILE A 20 -5.94 -24.14 -0.96
N PHE A 21 -4.84 -23.49 -1.35
CA PHE A 21 -3.96 -23.98 -2.42
C PHE A 21 -2.75 -24.70 -1.85
N ARG A 22 -2.64 -26.00 -2.12
CA ARG A 22 -1.53 -26.85 -1.64
C ARG A 22 -0.35 -26.97 -2.64
N SER A 23 -0.26 -26.03 -3.59
CA SER A 23 0.81 -25.98 -4.62
C SER A 23 2.14 -25.50 -4.01
N ARG A 24 3.27 -26.14 -4.37
CA ARG A 24 4.59 -25.82 -3.78
C ARG A 24 5.11 -24.44 -4.20
N THR A 25 4.92 -24.07 -5.47
CA THR A 25 5.28 -22.75 -6.02
C THR A 25 4.47 -21.65 -5.35
N PHE A 26 3.16 -21.86 -5.23
CA PHE A 26 2.24 -20.95 -4.56
C PHE A 26 2.62 -20.72 -3.10
N ARG A 27 2.98 -21.79 -2.36
CA ARG A 27 3.38 -21.66 -0.94
C ARG A 27 4.64 -20.81 -0.79
N SER A 28 5.67 -21.02 -1.60
CA SER A 28 6.90 -20.24 -1.53
C SER A 28 6.65 -18.76 -1.78
N LEU A 29 5.86 -18.44 -2.81
CA LEU A 29 5.53 -17.05 -3.14
C LEU A 29 4.63 -16.39 -2.09
N ALA A 30 3.66 -17.12 -1.54
CA ALA A 30 2.80 -16.61 -0.49
C ALA A 30 3.54 -16.35 0.83
N TYR A 31 4.47 -17.23 1.23
CA TYR A 31 5.35 -16.96 2.38
C TYR A 31 6.26 -15.75 2.14
N ALA A 32 6.80 -15.58 0.92
CA ALA A 32 7.56 -14.39 0.56
C ALA A 32 6.71 -13.11 0.68
N LEU A 33 5.46 -13.13 0.20
CA LEU A 33 4.52 -12.01 0.34
C LEU A 33 4.19 -11.69 1.80
N ILE A 34 3.98 -12.71 2.64
CA ILE A 34 3.74 -12.51 4.08
C ILE A 34 4.95 -11.83 4.73
N GLY A 35 6.15 -12.31 4.43
CA GLY A 35 7.40 -11.71 4.92
C GLY A 35 7.56 -10.26 4.48
N ILE A 36 7.31 -9.98 3.19
CA ILE A 36 7.36 -8.62 2.63
C ILE A 36 6.34 -7.69 3.33
N ASN A 37 5.08 -8.14 3.49
CA ASN A 37 4.05 -7.33 4.16
C ASN A 37 4.38 -7.06 5.62
N ALA A 38 4.93 -8.05 6.34
CA ALA A 38 5.38 -7.88 7.72
C ALA A 38 6.54 -6.86 7.80
N ALA A 39 7.54 -6.99 6.94
CA ALA A 39 8.69 -6.08 6.89
C ALA A 39 8.29 -4.64 6.54
N ILE A 40 7.33 -4.46 5.64
CA ILE A 40 6.75 -3.15 5.32
C ILE A 40 6.05 -2.57 6.55
N GLY A 41 5.20 -3.35 7.22
CA GLY A 41 4.49 -2.91 8.42
C GLY A 41 5.44 -2.45 9.54
N ILE A 42 6.51 -3.20 9.78
CA ILE A 42 7.54 -2.89 10.78
C ILE A 42 8.34 -1.64 10.37
N SER A 43 8.78 -1.56 9.11
CA SER A 43 9.50 -0.40 8.58
C SER A 43 8.70 0.88 8.77
N TRP A 44 7.39 0.86 8.47
CA TRP A 44 6.52 2.01 8.69
C TRP A 44 6.35 2.35 10.17
N ALA A 45 6.29 1.36 11.06
CA ALA A 45 6.22 1.60 12.49
C ALA A 45 7.50 2.27 13.03
N CYS A 46 8.67 1.83 12.55
CA CYS A 46 9.96 2.45 12.90
C CYS A 46 10.07 3.86 12.35
N VAL A 47 9.76 4.07 11.06
CA VAL A 47 9.72 5.42 10.46
C VAL A 47 8.78 6.31 11.26
N ASP A 48 7.61 5.78 11.63
CA ASP A 48 6.61 6.49 12.41
C ASP A 48 7.09 6.86 13.84
N ALA A 49 8.01 6.10 14.42
CA ALA A 49 8.60 6.34 15.74
C ALA A 49 9.85 7.25 15.71
N PHE A 50 10.57 7.28 14.59
CA PHE A 50 11.84 8.00 14.40
C PHE A 50 11.74 9.11 13.34
N ARG A 51 10.60 9.81 13.27
CA ARG A 51 10.33 10.79 12.19
C ARG A 51 11.16 12.08 12.27
N CYS A 52 11.72 12.40 13.44
CA CYS A 52 12.39 13.69 13.67
C CYS A 52 13.83 13.51 14.16
N LEU A 53 14.69 14.45 13.77
CA LEU A 53 16.03 14.63 14.33
C LEU A 53 16.10 15.97 15.11
N PRO A 54 16.57 15.95 16.36
CA PRO A 54 16.88 14.78 17.20
C PRO A 54 15.61 14.00 17.64
N VAL A 55 15.74 12.67 17.78
CA VAL A 55 14.61 11.73 18.01
C VAL A 55 13.79 12.05 19.26
N HIS A 56 14.43 12.60 20.30
CA HIS A 56 13.76 12.92 21.56
C HIS A 56 12.62 13.93 21.38
N LEU A 57 12.78 14.88 20.44
CA LEU A 57 11.76 15.88 20.10
C LEU A 57 10.49 15.27 19.48
N THR A 58 10.53 14.02 18.99
CA THR A 58 9.31 13.33 18.53
C THR A 58 8.32 13.11 19.68
N TRP A 59 8.83 12.94 20.91
CA TRP A 59 8.04 12.66 22.11
C TRP A 59 7.97 13.87 23.05
N THR A 60 8.98 14.76 23.01
CA THR A 60 9.07 15.98 23.84
C THR A 60 8.75 17.29 23.09
N GLY A 61 8.40 17.22 21.80
CA GLY A 61 8.21 18.40 20.94
C GLY A 61 7.07 19.34 21.34
N TRP A 62 6.27 18.99 22.34
CA TRP A 62 5.30 19.90 22.97
C TRP A 62 5.96 20.98 23.85
N MET A 63 7.26 20.85 24.15
CA MET A 63 8.00 21.78 25.03
C MET A 63 8.65 22.97 24.30
N ASN A 64 8.52 23.12 22.97
CA ASN A 64 8.88 24.33 22.20
C ASN A 64 10.32 24.89 22.34
N GLU A 65 11.30 24.08 22.71
CA GLU A 65 12.64 24.59 23.07
C GLU A 65 13.71 24.51 21.95
N GLU A 66 13.53 23.70 20.88
CA GLU A 66 14.61 23.43 19.91
C GLU A 66 14.12 23.32 18.45
N PRO A 67 14.86 23.85 17.44
CA PRO A 67 14.51 23.69 16.03
C PRO A 67 14.76 22.25 15.55
N ALA A 68 13.70 21.45 15.44
CA ALA A 68 13.75 20.07 14.96
C ALA A 68 13.71 19.97 13.43
N GLN A 69 14.56 19.12 12.85
CA GLN A 69 14.49 18.73 11.43
C GLN A 69 13.69 17.41 11.33
N CYS A 70 12.43 17.49 10.90
CA CYS A 70 11.55 16.32 10.74
C CYS A 70 11.43 15.89 9.27
N VAL A 71 11.28 14.58 9.05
CA VAL A 71 11.00 14.00 7.72
C VAL A 71 9.64 14.46 7.20
N ASP A 72 9.60 14.83 5.91
CA ASP A 72 8.38 15.19 5.21
C ASP A 72 7.33 14.07 5.26
N PHE A 73 6.21 14.39 5.90
CA PHE A 73 5.04 13.50 5.99
C PHE A 73 4.52 13.10 4.60
N ILE A 74 4.60 14.01 3.62
CA ILE A 74 4.12 13.81 2.24
C ILE A 74 4.97 12.75 1.53
N SER A 75 6.29 12.84 1.63
CA SER A 75 7.22 11.89 1.01
C SER A 75 7.02 10.49 1.58
N SER A 76 6.84 10.40 2.90
CA SER A 76 6.48 9.15 3.58
C SER A 76 5.15 8.57 3.10
N ILE A 77 4.12 9.38 2.91
CA ILE A 77 2.84 8.89 2.35
C ILE A 77 3.01 8.38 0.92
N LEU A 78 3.79 9.08 0.10
CA LEU A 78 3.99 8.77 -1.31
C LEU A 78 4.64 7.39 -1.48
N VAL A 79 5.74 7.16 -0.78
CA VAL A 79 6.46 5.88 -0.78
C VAL A 79 5.55 4.75 -0.29
N ASN A 80 4.80 4.98 0.79
CA ASN A 80 3.85 3.99 1.29
C ASN A 80 2.77 3.63 0.26
N CYS A 81 2.21 4.61 -0.42
CA CYS A 81 1.17 4.39 -1.41
C CYS A 81 1.67 3.54 -2.59
N LEU A 82 2.87 3.84 -3.11
CA LEU A 82 3.47 3.09 -4.21
C LEU A 82 3.73 1.62 -3.83
N ILE A 83 4.35 1.40 -2.67
CA ILE A 83 4.63 0.05 -2.16
C ILE A 83 3.33 -0.75 -1.99
N ASN A 84 2.29 -0.13 -1.43
CA ASN A 84 1.04 -0.85 -1.19
C ASN A 84 0.35 -1.27 -2.49
N ILE A 85 0.33 -0.40 -3.51
CA ILE A 85 -0.21 -0.72 -4.85
C ILE A 85 0.55 -1.89 -5.48
N PHE A 86 1.87 -1.86 -5.41
CA PHE A 86 2.71 -2.93 -5.94
C PHE A 86 2.40 -4.28 -5.29
N VAL A 87 2.31 -4.31 -3.96
CA VAL A 87 1.99 -5.53 -3.21
C VAL A 87 0.57 -6.03 -3.53
N ASP A 88 -0.41 -5.15 -3.67
CA ASP A 88 -1.79 -5.52 -4.05
C ASP A 88 -1.87 -6.12 -5.46
N PHE A 89 -1.08 -5.60 -6.39
CA PHE A 89 -0.97 -6.13 -7.74
C PHE A 89 -0.40 -7.55 -7.75
N VAL A 90 0.70 -7.78 -7.02
CA VAL A 90 1.32 -9.11 -6.88
C VAL A 90 0.37 -10.10 -6.22
N LEU A 91 -0.32 -9.67 -5.15
CA LEU A 91 -1.28 -10.50 -4.42
C LEU A 91 -2.47 -10.91 -5.29
N THR A 92 -2.90 -10.05 -6.23
CA THR A 92 -4.00 -10.33 -7.14
C THR A 92 -3.60 -11.26 -8.28
N ILE A 93 -2.41 -11.07 -8.87
CA ILE A 93 -1.95 -11.86 -10.02
C ILE A 93 -1.62 -13.30 -9.62
N MET A 94 -1.01 -13.49 -8.45
CA MET A 94 -0.55 -14.80 -7.97
C MET A 94 -1.62 -15.90 -8.02
N PRO A 95 -2.81 -15.75 -7.40
CA PRO A 95 -3.85 -16.78 -7.45
C PRO A 95 -4.48 -16.94 -8.84
N VAL A 96 -4.52 -15.87 -9.64
CA VAL A 96 -5.09 -15.91 -11.01
C VAL A 96 -4.24 -16.79 -11.92
N TYR A 97 -2.92 -16.74 -11.80
CA TYR A 97 -2.01 -17.56 -12.60
C TYR A 97 -2.21 -19.06 -12.33
N GLU A 98 -2.21 -19.50 -11.07
CA GLU A 98 -2.36 -20.93 -10.73
C GLU A 98 -3.76 -21.46 -11.09
N VAL A 99 -4.81 -20.66 -10.89
CA VAL A 99 -6.19 -21.08 -11.20
C VAL A 99 -6.46 -21.10 -12.71
N SER A 100 -5.95 -20.13 -13.48
CA SER A 100 -6.17 -20.08 -14.93
C SER A 100 -5.53 -21.26 -15.64
N VAL A 101 -4.32 -21.66 -15.23
CA VAL A 101 -3.64 -22.85 -15.77
C VAL A 101 -4.41 -24.13 -15.44
N GLY A 102 -4.89 -24.30 -14.20
CA GLY A 102 -5.62 -25.52 -13.79
C GLY A 102 -7.04 -25.64 -14.36
N LEU A 103 -7.79 -24.54 -14.42
CA LEU A 103 -9.21 -24.53 -14.81
C LEU A 103 -9.41 -24.66 -16.33
N MET A 104 -8.43 -24.23 -17.13
CA MET A 104 -8.47 -24.29 -18.59
C MET A 104 -8.50 -25.73 -19.11
N PHE A 105 -7.96 -26.69 -18.36
CA PHE A 105 -7.86 -28.10 -18.75
C PHE A 105 -9.18 -28.89 -18.62
N ILE A 106 -10.06 -28.57 -17.67
CA ILE A 106 -11.23 -29.42 -17.31
C ILE A 106 -12.54 -28.98 -17.98
N VAL A 107 -12.71 -27.68 -18.27
CA VAL A 107 -14.03 -27.08 -18.56
C VAL A 107 -14.04 -26.33 -19.91
N GLY A 108 -12.98 -26.46 -20.70
CA GLY A 108 -12.61 -25.58 -21.80
C GLY A 108 -13.63 -25.43 -22.93
N SER A 109 -14.50 -26.40 -23.19
CA SER A 109 -15.37 -26.36 -24.39
C SER A 109 -16.80 -25.89 -24.14
N VAL A 110 -17.36 -26.08 -22.93
CA VAL A 110 -18.80 -25.84 -22.66
C VAL A 110 -19.07 -24.46 -22.06
N TYR A 111 -18.10 -23.89 -21.32
CA TYR A 111 -18.25 -22.59 -20.68
C TYR A 111 -17.35 -21.51 -21.28
N ALA A 112 -16.68 -21.77 -22.41
CA ALA A 112 -15.71 -20.85 -23.03
C ALA A 112 -16.29 -19.46 -23.28
N LEU A 113 -17.44 -19.39 -23.96
CA LEU A 113 -18.10 -18.14 -24.33
C LEU A 113 -18.66 -17.38 -23.11
N PRO A 114 -19.49 -17.97 -22.22
CA PRO A 114 -19.99 -17.25 -21.05
C PRO A 114 -18.87 -16.88 -20.06
N ARG A 115 -17.80 -17.69 -19.94
CA ARG A 115 -16.61 -17.33 -19.13
C ARG A 115 -15.82 -16.20 -19.75
N LEU A 116 -15.62 -16.17 -21.08
CA LEU A 116 -14.97 -15.05 -21.75
C LEU A 116 -15.79 -13.77 -21.57
N ILE A 117 -17.10 -13.82 -21.80
CA ILE A 117 -17.99 -12.66 -21.62
C ILE A 117 -17.95 -12.16 -20.16
N LEU A 118 -18.09 -13.05 -19.18
CA LEU A 118 -17.99 -12.68 -17.75
C LEU A 118 -16.59 -12.20 -17.39
N TYR A 119 -15.53 -12.79 -17.95
CA TYR A 119 -14.15 -12.35 -17.74
C TYR A 119 -13.92 -10.95 -18.31
N TYR A 120 -14.34 -10.67 -19.54
CA TYR A 120 -14.24 -9.34 -20.14
C TYR A 120 -15.04 -8.29 -19.37
N LEU A 121 -16.28 -8.61 -18.96
CA LEU A 121 -17.08 -7.69 -18.13
C LEU A 121 -16.45 -7.46 -16.76
N ARG A 122 -15.89 -8.50 -16.13
CA ARG A 122 -15.26 -8.40 -14.82
C ARG A 122 -13.92 -7.66 -14.91
N VAL A 123 -13.11 -7.91 -15.93
CA VAL A 123 -11.84 -7.23 -16.18
C VAL A 123 -12.07 -5.77 -16.56
N ALA A 124 -13.05 -5.46 -17.41
CA ALA A 124 -13.39 -4.09 -17.77
C ALA A 124 -13.87 -3.29 -16.54
N ASN A 125 -14.77 -3.85 -15.74
CA ASN A 125 -15.24 -3.20 -14.51
C ASN A 125 -14.14 -3.09 -13.45
N HIS A 126 -13.30 -4.13 -13.30
CA HIS A 126 -12.18 -4.10 -12.37
C HIS A 126 -11.12 -3.08 -12.79
N TYR A 127 -10.78 -3.02 -14.08
CA TYR A 127 -9.86 -2.03 -14.64
C TYR A 127 -10.38 -0.62 -14.42
N HIS A 128 -11.68 -0.38 -14.65
CA HIS A 128 -12.29 0.91 -14.39
C HIS A 128 -12.22 1.30 -12.90
N SER A 129 -12.49 0.33 -12.01
CA SER A 129 -12.39 0.54 -10.57
C SER A 129 -10.96 0.84 -10.12
N LEU A 130 -9.97 0.11 -10.64
CA LEU A 130 -8.54 0.34 -10.35
C LEU A 130 -8.07 1.69 -10.88
N MET A 131 -8.52 2.08 -12.08
CA MET A 131 -8.25 3.39 -12.66
C MET A 131 -8.83 4.51 -11.79
N ILE A 132 -10.10 4.40 -11.35
CA ILE A 132 -10.71 5.38 -10.46
C ILE A 132 -9.94 5.48 -9.13
N ILE A 133 -9.60 4.35 -8.51
CA ILE A 133 -8.84 4.35 -7.25
C ILE A 133 -7.47 5.00 -7.44
N ALA A 134 -6.76 4.71 -8.54
CA ALA A 134 -5.48 5.31 -8.87
C ALA A 134 -5.61 6.83 -9.11
N ILE A 135 -6.64 7.26 -9.86
CA ILE A 135 -6.92 8.68 -10.13
C ILE A 135 -7.26 9.42 -8.84
N ILE A 136 -8.13 8.88 -8.00
CA ILE A 136 -8.48 9.49 -6.70
C ILE A 136 -7.24 9.61 -5.82
N ARG A 137 -6.40 8.57 -5.75
CA ARG A 137 -5.14 8.59 -5.00
C ARG A 137 -4.21 9.70 -5.51
N VAL A 138 -4.12 9.89 -6.83
CA VAL A 138 -3.30 10.94 -7.45
C VAL A 138 -3.89 12.33 -7.23
N ILE A 139 -5.20 12.51 -7.39
CA ILE A 139 -5.88 13.81 -7.20
C ILE A 139 -5.85 14.23 -5.74
N VAL A 140 -6.25 13.36 -4.82
CA VAL A 140 -6.16 13.63 -3.37
C VAL A 140 -4.70 13.94 -3.00
N PHE A 141 -3.74 13.22 -3.57
CA PHE A 141 -2.33 13.51 -3.38
C PHE A 141 -1.93 14.90 -3.91
N TRP A 142 -2.27 15.23 -5.15
CA TRP A 142 -1.90 16.49 -5.78
C TRP A 142 -2.53 17.68 -5.06
N ASN A 143 -3.82 17.57 -4.75
CA ASN A 143 -4.57 18.58 -4.01
C ASN A 143 -3.98 18.79 -2.60
N ASN A 144 -3.61 17.71 -1.92
CA ASN A 144 -3.06 17.77 -0.57
C ASN A 144 -1.57 18.18 -0.54
N ARG A 145 -0.83 17.98 -1.64
CA ARG A 145 0.56 18.43 -1.79
C ARG A 145 0.66 19.95 -1.82
N TRP A 146 -0.21 20.62 -2.59
CA TRP A 146 -0.20 22.07 -2.68
C TRP A 146 -0.68 22.76 -1.38
N GLY A 147 -1.66 22.19 -0.66
CA GLY A 147 -2.15 22.77 0.59
C GLY A 147 -1.18 22.70 1.79
N ARG A 148 -0.37 21.63 1.91
CA ARG A 148 0.59 21.49 3.04
C ARG A 148 1.95 22.15 2.80
N GLN A 149 2.39 22.29 1.54
CA GLN A 149 3.65 22.98 1.23
C GLN A 149 3.58 24.47 1.58
N SER A 150 2.41 25.09 1.43
CA SER A 150 2.15 26.48 1.82
C SER A 150 2.16 26.68 3.34
N ASP A 151 1.62 25.71 4.10
CA ASP A 151 1.49 25.78 5.56
C ASP A 151 2.82 25.50 6.29
N PHE A 152 3.63 24.58 5.77
CA PHE A 152 4.97 24.33 6.33
C PHE A 152 5.94 25.48 6.05
N ARG A 153 5.78 26.15 4.90
CA ARG A 153 6.59 27.31 4.49
C ARG A 153 6.14 28.61 5.16
N SER A 154 4.93 28.68 5.74
CA SER A 154 4.49 29.77 6.63
C SER A 154 4.98 29.53 8.07
N ILE A 155 4.92 28.30 8.58
CA ILE A 155 5.47 27.93 9.90
C ILE A 155 6.98 28.10 9.96
N SER A 156 7.71 27.68 8.92
CA SER A 156 9.17 27.87 8.85
C SER A 156 9.57 29.34 8.74
N ARG A 157 8.74 30.19 8.09
CA ARG A 157 8.96 31.65 8.03
C ARG A 157 8.67 32.33 9.36
N HIS A 158 7.57 31.99 10.02
CA HIS A 158 7.25 32.52 11.35
C HIS A 158 8.28 32.14 12.42
N SER A 159 8.95 30.99 12.29
CA SER A 159 10.03 30.60 13.19
C SER A 159 11.37 31.31 12.90
N LEU A 160 11.56 31.88 11.70
CA LEU A 160 12.76 32.63 11.31
C LEU A 160 12.61 34.15 11.55
N ASP A 161 11.39 34.68 11.48
CA ASP A 161 11.10 36.11 11.71
C ASP A 161 10.88 36.46 13.20
N GLY A 162 10.97 35.48 14.10
CA GLY A 162 10.77 35.62 15.55
C GLY A 162 12.05 35.73 16.39
N HIS A 163 13.21 35.96 15.76
CA HIS A 163 14.51 36.12 16.42
C HIS A 163 15.06 37.53 16.27
#